data_AF-A0A4Y2DLL6-F1
#
_entry.id   AF-A0A4Y2DLL6-F1
#
_cell.length_a   1.000
_cell.length_b   1.000
_cell.length_c   1.000
_cell.angle_alpha   90.00
_cell.angle_beta   90.00
_cell.angle_gamma   90.00
#
_symmetry.space_group_name_H-M   'P 1'
#
loop_
_entity.id
_entity.type
_entity.pdbx_description
1 polymer ?
#
loop_
_entity_poly.entity_id
_entity_poly.type
_entity_poly.pdbx_seq_one_letter_code
_entity_poly.pdbx_strand_id
1 'polypeptide(L)'
;MADAHLVTWARQSFGKTISEASTRRYIKMCGYAFNKARRKPFLTSSNKRRRVASAKSHLSWTPSQWEKVLWTHESIFEVSYGNLAERLLGRSMKQTTHPVISAWLLK
;
A
#
# COMPACT_ATOMS: atom_id res chain seq x y z
N MET A 1 -15.86 11.13 8.95
CA MET A 1 -15.86 11.11 10.42
C MET A 1 -15.05 9.91 10.92
N ALA A 2 -13.72 9.98 10.93
CA ALA A 2 -12.87 8.82 11.26
C ALA A 2 -12.80 8.51 12.77
N ASP A 3 -13.28 9.44 13.60
CA ASP A 3 -13.19 9.43 15.05
C ASP A 3 -14.55 9.25 15.75
N ALA A 4 -15.66 9.28 15.02
CA ALA A 4 -17.01 9.18 15.59
C ALA A 4 -17.22 7.88 16.40
N HIS A 5 -16.70 6.75 15.91
CA HIS A 5 -16.80 5.47 16.62
C HIS A 5 -15.98 5.45 17.92
N LEU A 6 -14.79 6.07 17.92
CA LEU A 6 -13.94 6.19 19.11
C LEU A 6 -14.57 7.09 20.17
N VAL A 7 -15.15 8.21 19.75
CA VAL A 7 -15.86 9.13 20.64
C VAL A 7 -17.09 8.47 21.25
N THR A 8 -17.83 7.70 20.45
CA THR A 8 -18.99 6.93 20.92
C THR A 8 -18.58 5.88 21.95
N TRP A 9 -17.52 5.12 21.67
CA TRP A 9 -16.95 4.15 22.61
C TRP A 9 -16.49 4.80 23.92
N ALA A 10 -15.82 5.95 23.84
CA ALA A 10 -15.34 6.67 25.02
C ALA A 10 -16.50 7.17 25.90
N ARG A 11 -17.56 7.72 25.29
CA ARG A 11 -18.76 8.15 26.02
C ARG A 11 -19.44 7.00 26.75
N GLN A 12 -19.58 5.85 26.10
CA GLN A 12 -20.17 4.65 26.69
C GLN A 12 -19.30 4.09 27.82
N SER A 13 -17.99 4.01 27.61
CA SER A 13 -17.06 3.42 28.58
C SER A 13 -16.90 4.26 29.85
N PHE A 14 -16.86 5.60 29.71
CA PHE A 14 -16.59 6.50 30.83
C PHE A 14 -17.86 7.13 31.43
N GLY A 15 -19.04 6.93 30.81
CA GLY A 15 -20.31 7.51 31.27
C GLY A 15 -20.32 9.05 31.26
N LYS A 16 -19.44 9.67 30.47
CA LYS A 16 -19.26 11.14 30.41
C LYS A 16 -19.41 11.65 28.99
N THR A 17 -19.99 12.84 28.86
CA THR A 17 -20.08 13.53 27.57
C THR A 17 -18.71 14.11 27.21
N ILE A 18 -17.95 13.37 26.40
CA ILE A 18 -16.63 13.79 25.90
C ILE A 18 -16.80 14.42 24.52
N SER A 19 -16.14 15.56 24.29
CA SER A 19 -16.09 16.21 22.97
C SER A 19 -15.17 15.46 22.01
N GLU A 20 -15.45 15.52 20.71
CA GLU A 20 -14.58 14.92 19.69
C GLU A 20 -13.16 15.52 19.73
N ALA A 21 -13.07 16.84 19.97
CA ALA A 21 -11.81 17.56 20.09
C ALA A 21 -10.96 17.05 21.26
N SER A 22 -11.57 16.82 22.43
CA SER A 22 -10.89 16.27 23.61
C SER A 22 -10.34 14.87 23.33
N THR A 23 -11.15 14.01 22.69
CA THR A 23 -10.75 12.66 22.31
C THR A 23 -9.57 12.68 21.35
N ARG A 24 -9.63 13.54 20.32
CA ARG A 24 -8.55 13.70 19.34
C ARG A 24 -7.27 14.23 19.95
N ARG A 25 -7.36 15.20 20.87
CA ARG A 25 -6.20 15.76 21.58
C ARG A 25 -5.53 14.70 22.46
N TYR A 26 -6.32 13.90 23.18
CA TYR A 26 -5.82 12.82 24.01
C TYR A 26 -5.10 11.74 23.19
N ILE A 27 -5.70 11.29 22.08
CA ILE A 27 -5.08 10.29 21.18
C ILE A 27 -3.72 10.79 20.65
N LYS A 28 -3.64 12.08 20.26
CA LYS A 28 -2.38 12.69 19.86
C LYS A 28 -1.36 12.76 21.01
N MET A 29 -1.80 13.08 22.22
CA MET A 29 -0.95 13.11 23.41
C MET A 29 -0.38 11.73 23.75
N CYS A 30 -1.13 10.66 23.49
CA CYS A 30 -0.66 9.28 23.59
C CYS A 30 0.28 8.87 22.44
N GLY A 31 0.61 9.76 21.51
CA GLY A 31 1.51 9.48 20.39
C GLY A 31 0.85 8.82 19.17
N TYR A 32 -0.48 8.69 19.14
CA TYR A 32 -1.18 8.08 18.03
C TYR A 32 -1.58 9.11 16.96
N ALA A 33 -1.47 8.69 15.70
CA ALA A 33 -1.90 9.47 14.55
C ALA A 33 -3.00 8.74 13.76
N PHE A 34 -3.98 9.51 13.30
CA PHE A 34 -5.02 8.99 12.40
C PHE A 34 -4.46 8.88 10.98
N ASN A 35 -4.09 7.67 10.58
CA ASN A 35 -3.60 7.38 9.23
C ASN A 35 -4.69 6.72 8.38
N LYS A 36 -4.78 7.12 7.10
CA LYS A 36 -5.63 6.41 6.14
C LYS A 36 -5.01 5.03 5.86
N ALA A 37 -5.78 3.97 6.09
CA ALA A 37 -5.35 2.62 5.75
C ALA A 37 -5.00 2.51 4.26
N ARG A 38 -3.89 1.83 3.93
CA ARG A 38 -3.51 1.58 2.53
C ARG A 38 -4.53 0.66 1.87
N ARG A 39 -4.89 0.94 0.62
CA ARG A 39 -5.70 0.02 -0.19
C ARG A 39 -4.90 -1.26 -0.40
N LYS A 40 -5.50 -2.40 -0.04
CA LYS A 40 -4.94 -3.73 -0.28
C LYS A 40 -5.91 -4.50 -1.17
N PRO A 41 -5.42 -5.35 -2.09
CA PRO A 41 -6.31 -6.24 -2.83
C PRO A 41 -7.04 -7.16 -1.85
N PHE A 42 -8.32 -7.40 -2.10
CA PHE A 42 -9.07 -8.38 -1.33
C PHE A 42 -8.54 -9.78 -1.62
N LEU A 43 -8.28 -10.55 -0.58
CA LEU A 43 -7.80 -11.92 -0.71
C LEU A 43 -8.89 -12.88 -0.25
N THR A 44 -9.25 -13.82 -1.12
CA THR A 44 -10.09 -14.96 -0.73
C THR A 44 -9.38 -15.83 0.31
N SER A 45 -10.13 -16.60 1.08
CA SER A 45 -9.57 -17.56 2.06
C SER A 45 -8.60 -18.56 1.39
N SER A 46 -8.92 -19.00 0.17
CA SER A 46 -8.05 -19.86 -0.64
C SER A 46 -6.73 -19.18 -0.99
N ASN A 47 -6.77 -17.94 -1.47
CA ASN A 47 -5.57 -17.19 -1.84
C ASN A 47 -4.68 -16.91 -0.62
N LYS A 48 -5.27 -16.62 0.55
CA LYS A 48 -4.51 -16.47 1.80
C LYS A 48 -3.75 -17.75 2.15
N ARG A 49 -4.41 -18.91 2.12
CA ARG A 49 -3.77 -20.21 2.40
C ARG A 49 -2.62 -20.51 1.44
N ARG A 50 -2.84 -20.31 0.13
CA ARG A 50 -1.80 -20.53 -0.89
C ARG A 50 -0.58 -19.64 -0.69
N ARG A 51 -0.79 -18.36 -0.38
CA ARG A 51 0.30 -17.41 -0.08
C ARG A 51 1.10 -17.83 1.16
N VAL A 52 0.42 -18.25 2.22
CA VAL A 52 1.10 -18.73 3.45
C VAL A 52 1.88 -20.02 3.17
N ALA A 53 1.30 -20.98 2.47
CA ALA A 53 1.97 -22.23 2.11
C ALA A 53 3.23 -21.97 1.26
N SER A 54 3.12 -21.11 0.25
CA SER A 54 4.25 -20.69 -0.58
C SER A 54 5.33 -19.97 0.24
N ALA A 55 4.95 -19.03 1.11
CA ALA A 55 5.92 -18.33 1.97
C ALA A 55 6.66 -19.30 2.90
N LYS A 56 5.95 -20.30 3.46
CA LYS A 56 6.56 -21.32 4.33
C LYS A 56 7.51 -22.24 3.55
N SER A 57 7.14 -22.67 2.35
CA SER A 57 7.99 -23.59 1.55
C SER A 57 9.27 -22.92 1.04
N HIS A 58 9.27 -21.59 0.90
CA HIS A 58 10.44 -20.82 0.44
C HIS A 58 11.11 -20.02 1.57
N LEU A 59 10.74 -20.26 2.83
CA LEU A 59 11.25 -19.50 3.98
C LEU A 59 12.77 -19.66 4.17
N SER A 60 13.27 -20.87 3.93
CA SER A 60 14.68 -21.23 4.07
C SER A 60 15.47 -21.13 2.76
N TRP A 61 14.91 -20.52 1.72
CA TRP A 61 15.59 -20.42 0.43
C TRP A 61 16.77 -19.47 0.51
N THR A 62 17.89 -19.89 -0.07
CA THR A 62 19.10 -19.08 -0.17
C THR A 62 19.02 -18.12 -1.36
N PRO A 63 19.81 -17.02 -1.36
CA PRO A 63 19.88 -16.11 -2.51
C PRO A 63 20.18 -16.83 -3.83
N SER A 64 21.10 -17.80 -3.84
CA SER A 64 21.43 -18.59 -5.04
C SER A 64 20.25 -19.42 -5.59
N GLN A 65 19.30 -19.81 -4.73
CA GLN A 65 18.07 -20.47 -5.19
C GLN A 65 17.11 -19.48 -5.83
N TRP A 66 17.02 -18.26 -5.30
CA TRP A 66 16.21 -17.18 -5.88
C TRP A 66 16.75 -16.69 -7.23
N GLU A 67 18.07 -16.67 -7.40
CA GLU A 67 18.73 -16.29 -8.67
C GLU A 67 18.34 -17.20 -9.85
N LYS A 68 17.97 -18.45 -9.56
CA LYS A 68 17.53 -19.41 -10.57
C LYS A 68 16.07 -19.22 -10.99
N VAL A 69 15.32 -18.35 -10.31
CA VAL A 69 13.90 -18.10 -10.61
C VAL A 69 13.76 -17.01 -11.66
N LEU A 70 13.22 -17.38 -12.82
CA LEU A 70 12.81 -16.43 -13.85
C LEU A 70 11.39 -15.92 -13.56
N TRP A 71 11.26 -14.63 -13.28
CA TRP A 71 9.97 -13.99 -13.02
C TRP A 71 9.41 -13.36 -14.30
N THR A 72 8.17 -13.70 -14.65
CA THR A 72 7.44 -13.12 -15.77
C THR A 72 6.20 -12.40 -15.27
N HIS A 73 5.94 -11.20 -15.79
CA HIS A 73 4.68 -10.49 -15.53
C HIS A 73 4.30 -9.62 -16.73
N GLU A 74 3.02 -9.32 -16.84
CA GLU A 74 2.49 -8.37 -17.81
C GLU A 74 2.06 -7.10 -17.06
N SER A 75 2.40 -5.95 -17.63
CA SER A 75 2.00 -4.64 -17.13
C SER A 75 1.45 -3.82 -18.28
N ILE A 76 0.37 -3.08 -18.03
CA ILE A 76 -0.22 -2.17 -19.01
C ILE A 76 0.53 -0.84 -18.94
N PHE A 77 1.08 -0.40 -20.06
CA PHE A 77 1.69 0.91 -20.23
C PHE A 77 0.83 1.72 -21.18
N GLU A 78 0.09 2.69 -20.65
CA GLU A 78 -0.71 3.60 -21.46
C GLU A 78 0.19 4.72 -22.00
N VAL A 79 0.29 4.84 -23.33
CA VAL A 79 0.97 5.95 -24.00
C VAL A 79 -0.08 7.00 -24.34
N SER A 80 -0.18 8.06 -23.54
CA SER A 80 -1.06 9.20 -23.85
C SER A 80 -0.37 10.14 -24.84
N TYR A 81 -0.90 10.27 -26.05
CA TYR A 81 -0.53 11.35 -26.97
C TYR A 81 -1.30 12.63 -26.59
N GLY A 82 -0.60 13.60 -25.98
CA GLY A 82 -1.14 14.93 -25.65
C GLY A 82 -1.19 15.22 -24.15
N ASN A 83 -1.01 16.50 -23.80
CA ASN A 83 -0.82 17.12 -22.48
C ASN A 83 -1.60 16.52 -21.29
N LEU A 84 -1.20 15.34 -20.84
CA LEU A 84 -1.73 14.65 -19.67
C LEU A 84 -0.67 14.56 -18.56
N ALA A 85 0.17 15.59 -18.44
CA ALA A 85 1.19 15.65 -17.40
C ALA A 85 0.61 15.74 -15.96
N GLU A 86 -0.70 15.91 -15.80
CA GLU A 86 -1.25 16.33 -14.50
C GLU A 86 -2.25 15.39 -13.83
N ARG A 87 -2.77 14.34 -14.48
CA ARG A 87 -3.98 13.67 -13.94
C ARG A 87 -3.95 12.18 -13.63
N LEU A 88 -3.00 11.38 -14.11
CA LEU A 88 -3.14 9.92 -13.91
C LEU A 88 -2.46 9.33 -12.68
N LEU A 89 -1.55 10.05 -12.02
CA LEU A 89 -0.90 9.51 -10.82
C LEU A 89 -0.76 10.64 -9.81
N GLY A 90 -1.51 10.56 -8.69
CA GLY A 90 -1.37 11.42 -7.52
C GLY A 90 -0.02 11.24 -6.77
N ARG A 91 1.07 11.15 -7.53
CA ARG A 91 2.46 11.24 -7.13
C ARG A 91 3.13 12.09 -8.20
N SER A 92 3.62 13.26 -7.82
CA SER A 92 4.60 14.01 -8.62
C SER A 92 5.79 13.08 -8.86
N MET A 93 5.82 12.46 -10.04
CA MET A 93 6.92 11.65 -10.49
C MET A 93 7.88 12.63 -11.16
N LYS A 94 9.04 12.87 -10.54
CA LYS A 94 10.14 13.55 -11.23
C LYS A 94 10.45 12.71 -12.46
N GLN A 95 10.10 13.22 -13.63
CA GLN A 95 10.29 12.54 -14.90
C GLN A 95 11.79 12.29 -15.08
N THR A 96 12.20 11.03 -15.09
CA THR A 96 13.45 10.64 -15.74
C THR A 96 13.03 9.91 -17.00
N THR A 97 12.92 10.69 -18.07
CA THR A 97 12.75 10.21 -19.44
C THR A 97 13.98 9.39 -19.79
N HIS A 98 13.84 8.06 -19.85
CA HIS A 98 14.85 7.23 -20.48
C HIS A 98 14.58 7.23 -21.98
N PRO A 99 15.48 7.76 -22.83
CA PRO A 99 15.32 7.67 -24.27
C PRO A 99 15.28 6.19 -24.68
N VAL A 100 14.38 5.86 -25.60
CA VAL A 100 14.27 4.53 -26.21
C VAL A 100 15.51 4.32 -27.08
N ILE A 101 16.59 3.85 -26.47
CA ILE A 101 17.64 3.11 -27.15
C ILE A 101 17.73 1.78 -26.41
N SER A 102 17.09 0.77 -26.99
CA SER A 102 17.20 -0.62 -26.60
C SER A 102 18.65 -1.09 -26.73
N ALA A 103 19.42 -1.04 -25.63
CA ALA A 103 20.80 -1.51 -25.56
C ALA A 103 20.94 -3.03 -25.39
N TRP A 104 19.85 -3.80 -25.58
CA TRP A 104 19.81 -5.25 -25.38
C TRP A 104 19.66 -6.05 -26.68
N LEU A 105 20.10 -5.50 -27.83
CA LEU A 105 20.06 -6.21 -29.12
C LEU A 105 21.39 -6.22 -29.89
N LEU A 106 22.53 -6.24 -29.19
CA LEU A 106 23.82 -6.65 -29.79
C LEU A 106 24.67 -7.37 -28.74
N LYS A 107 24.54 -8.70 -28.67
CA LYS A 107 25.61 -9.68 -28.43
C LYS A 107 25.10 -11.08 -28.70
#